data_AF-A0A7S1Y3B7-F1
#
_entry.id   AF-A0A7S1Y3B7-F1
#
_cell.length_a   1.000
_cell.length_b   1.000
_cell.length_c   1.000
_cell.angle_alpha   90.00
_cell.angle_beta   90.00
_cell.angle_gamma   90.00
#
_symmetry.space_group_name_H-M   'P 1'
#
loop_
_entity.id
_entity.type
_entity.pdbx_description
1 polymer ?
#
loop_
_entity_poly.entity_id
_entity_poly.type
_entity_poly.pdbx_seq_one_letter_code
_entity_poly.pdbx_strand_id
1 'polypeptide(L)'
;DAVKEMDAFLSLILSSGIPVHILPGDTDPTSLHWPQRPLHSSLFRTSASFPALLNRTPNPYASSMQINDDGAVVTMCGTDGRNVSDLKSTQGLVSNSGEPMTECQILQQLMEWRHMCPTGPESVPTVPHAQLDPMVMKQNAAPHVWFAGNASEFGTDMVGDNKTRLLAIPKFSETGQACLLNLATLDVELLRFVDQP
;
A
#
# COMPACT_ATOMS: atom_id res chain seq x y z
N ASP A 1 14.76 19.16 7.14
CA ASP A 1 15.12 17.85 7.75
C ASP A 1 13.90 16.99 7.58
N ALA A 2 13.92 16.08 6.60
CA ALA A 2 12.71 15.46 6.05
C ALA A 2 11.83 14.78 7.11
N VAL A 3 12.45 14.15 8.12
CA VAL A 3 11.72 13.51 9.22
C VAL A 3 10.98 14.54 10.08
N LYS A 4 11.59 15.70 10.34
CA LYS A 4 10.96 16.78 11.12
C LYS A 4 9.78 17.40 10.37
N GLU A 5 9.92 17.58 9.05
CA GLU A 5 8.85 18.12 8.19
C GLU A 5 7.67 17.15 8.10
N MET A 6 7.96 15.85 7.93
CA MET A 6 6.94 14.81 7.97
C MET A 6 6.22 14.76 9.32
N ASP A 7 6.94 14.81 10.45
CA ASP A 7 6.33 14.82 11.79
C ASP A 7 5.43 16.06 12.01
N ALA A 8 5.84 17.23 11.51
CA ALA A 8 5.03 18.43 11.57
C ALA A 8 3.74 18.31 10.72
N PHE A 9 3.85 17.74 9.51
CA PHE A 9 2.71 17.50 8.63
C PHE A 9 1.72 16.50 9.23
N LEU A 10 2.21 15.36 9.74
CA LEU A 10 1.39 14.37 10.42
C LEU A 10 0.68 14.98 11.63
N SER A 11 1.37 15.77 12.45
CA SER A 11 0.77 16.43 13.59
C SER A 11 -0.40 17.34 13.20
N LEU A 12 -0.36 18.01 12.05
CA LEU A 12 -1.46 18.84 11.56
C LEU A 12 -2.72 18.00 11.29
N ILE A 13 -2.56 16.88 10.57
CA ILE A 13 -3.66 15.97 10.24
C ILE A 13 -4.23 15.35 11.52
N LEU A 14 -3.37 14.84 12.39
CA LEU A 14 -3.76 14.19 13.64
C LEU A 14 -4.48 15.14 14.59
N SER A 15 -4.08 16.43 14.62
CA SER A 15 -4.76 17.45 15.42
C SER A 15 -6.20 17.73 14.97
N SER A 16 -6.54 17.38 13.72
CA SER A 16 -7.89 17.47 13.17
C SER A 16 -8.75 16.24 13.50
N GLY A 17 -8.22 15.27 14.26
CA GLY A 17 -8.93 14.07 14.67
C GLY A 17 -8.96 12.95 13.62
N ILE A 18 -8.19 13.07 12.54
CA ILE A 18 -8.15 12.08 11.46
C ILE A 18 -7.08 11.02 11.79
N PRO A 19 -7.44 9.73 11.93
CA PRO A 19 -6.47 8.65 12.10
C PRO A 19 -5.60 8.48 10.86
N VAL A 20 -4.30 8.24 11.06
CA VAL A 20 -3.32 8.05 9.98
C VAL A 20 -2.59 6.73 10.19
N HIS A 21 -2.53 5.93 9.12
CA HIS A 21 -1.67 4.75 9.04
C HIS A 21 -0.46 5.09 8.17
N ILE A 22 0.74 4.95 8.72
CA ILE A 22 2.00 5.17 7.99
C ILE A 22 2.71 3.83 7.74
N LEU A 23 2.91 3.53 6.46
CA LEU A 23 3.67 2.38 5.97
C LEU A 23 5.09 2.84 5.62
N PRO A 24 6.13 2.07 5.99
CA PRO A 24 7.49 2.34 5.53
C PRO A 24 7.69 1.92 4.06
N GLY A 25 8.55 2.65 3.36
CA GLY A 25 9.10 2.29 2.05
C GLY A 25 10.56 1.84 2.08
N ASP A 26 11.17 1.72 0.90
CA ASP A 26 12.55 1.23 0.72
C ASP A 26 13.64 2.22 1.20
N THR A 27 13.39 3.52 1.13
CA THR A 27 14.34 4.56 1.59
C THR A 27 14.16 4.98 3.05
N ASP A 28 13.19 4.40 3.76
CA ASP A 28 12.85 4.82 5.11
C ASP A 28 13.79 4.23 6.18
N PRO A 29 13.94 4.91 7.35
CA PRO A 29 14.82 4.47 8.42
C PRO A 29 14.25 3.30 9.23
N THR A 30 14.07 2.15 8.56
CA THR A 30 13.64 0.87 9.14
C THR A 30 14.40 -0.30 8.51
N SER A 31 13.98 -1.54 8.76
CA SER A 31 14.53 -2.72 8.09
C SER A 31 14.26 -2.67 6.59
N LEU A 32 15.31 -2.92 5.80
CA LEU A 32 15.20 -3.08 4.34
C LEU A 32 14.44 -4.36 3.95
N HIS A 33 14.59 -5.42 4.75
CA HIS A 33 14.02 -6.73 4.43
C HIS A 33 12.52 -6.76 4.71
N TRP A 34 11.79 -7.40 3.81
CA TRP A 34 10.37 -7.68 3.98
C TRP A 34 10.13 -8.92 4.87
N PRO A 35 9.11 -8.91 5.75
CA PRO A 35 8.28 -7.75 6.09
C PRO A 35 9.07 -6.65 6.82
N GLN A 36 8.97 -5.40 6.34
CA GLN A 36 9.60 -4.25 6.97
C GLN A 36 8.91 -3.91 8.29
N ARG A 37 9.72 -3.59 9.31
CA ARG A 37 9.22 -3.21 10.63
C ARG A 37 8.60 -1.80 10.59
N PRO A 38 7.58 -1.53 11.43
CA PRO A 38 7.06 -0.18 11.60
C PRO A 38 8.13 0.83 11.97
N LEU A 39 7.94 2.07 11.55
CA LEU A 39 8.81 3.19 11.91
C LEU A 39 8.86 3.41 13.43
N HIS A 40 10.04 3.72 13.95
CA HIS A 40 10.24 3.92 15.38
C HIS A 40 9.60 5.23 15.85
N SER A 41 9.00 5.25 17.05
CA SER A 41 8.28 6.42 17.57
C SER A 41 9.16 7.64 17.81
N SER A 42 10.47 7.44 17.98
CA SER A 42 11.43 8.54 18.16
C SER A 42 11.53 9.47 16.95
N LEU A 43 11.07 9.02 15.78
CA LEU A 43 11.00 9.83 14.55
C LEU A 43 9.84 10.84 14.59
N PHE A 44 8.83 10.61 15.44
CA PHE A 44 7.56 11.32 15.45
C PHE A 44 7.31 12.01 16.80
N ARG A 45 8.17 12.94 17.20
CA ARG A 45 8.11 13.52 18.56
C ARG A 45 6.84 14.32 18.80
N THR A 46 6.42 15.10 17.80
CA THR A 46 5.21 15.94 17.87
C THR A 46 3.97 15.06 17.73
N SER A 47 3.96 14.20 16.71
CA SER A 47 2.82 13.32 16.41
C SER A 47 2.61 12.24 17.47
N ALA A 48 3.63 11.88 18.25
CA ALA A 48 3.50 10.96 19.39
C ALA A 48 2.52 11.45 20.48
N SER A 49 2.13 12.74 20.45
CA SER A 49 1.08 13.29 21.30
C SER A 49 -0.32 12.76 20.96
N PHE A 50 -0.48 12.11 19.81
CA PHE A 50 -1.74 11.52 19.33
C PHE A 50 -1.64 9.98 19.18
N PRO A 51 -1.35 9.24 20.26
CA PRO A 51 -1.04 7.81 20.19
C PRO A 51 -2.20 6.94 19.70
N ALA A 52 -3.44 7.40 19.84
CA ALA A 52 -4.63 6.68 19.35
C ALA A 52 -4.91 6.90 17.85
N LEU A 53 -4.29 7.91 17.24
CA LEU A 53 -4.57 8.31 15.86
C LEU A 53 -3.41 7.97 14.92
N LEU A 54 -2.16 7.92 15.40
CA LEU A 54 -1.00 7.56 14.57
C LEU A 54 -0.68 6.07 14.67
N ASN A 55 -1.05 5.32 13.63
CA ASN A 55 -0.75 3.90 13.48
C ASN A 55 0.49 3.71 12.60
N ARG A 56 1.59 3.26 13.22
CA ARG A 56 2.81 2.89 12.50
C ARG A 56 2.72 1.43 12.13
N THR A 57 2.69 1.11 10.84
CA THR A 57 2.38 -0.23 10.35
C THR A 57 3.59 -0.88 9.71
N PRO A 58 3.64 -2.22 9.60
CA PRO A 58 4.65 -2.89 8.79
C PRO A 58 4.35 -2.69 7.29
N ASN A 59 5.32 -3.09 6.45
CA ASN A 59 5.14 -3.29 5.01
C ASN A 59 5.52 -4.75 4.67
N PRO A 60 4.64 -5.58 4.11
CA PRO A 60 3.26 -5.31 3.70
C PRO A 60 2.30 -4.93 4.82
N TYR A 61 1.29 -4.16 4.45
CA TYR A 61 0.19 -3.74 5.31
C TYR A 61 -0.99 -4.69 5.19
N ALA A 62 -1.67 -4.91 6.32
CA ALA A 62 -2.96 -5.58 6.38
C ALA A 62 -3.82 -4.96 7.49
N SER A 63 -5.10 -4.75 7.21
CA SER A 63 -6.06 -4.26 8.18
C SER A 63 -7.48 -4.66 7.84
N SER A 64 -8.38 -4.46 8.79
CA SER A 64 -9.81 -4.65 8.65
C SER A 64 -10.54 -3.52 9.34
N MET A 65 -11.55 -2.93 8.70
CA MET A 65 -12.34 -1.84 9.24
C MET A 65 -13.82 -2.18 9.17
N GLN A 66 -14.54 -1.97 10.27
CA GLN A 66 -16.00 -2.02 10.28
C GLN A 66 -16.54 -0.72 9.67
N ILE A 67 -17.37 -0.84 8.62
CA ILE A 67 -17.89 0.34 7.90
C ILE A 67 -19.20 0.85 8.49
N ASN A 68 -20.05 -0.05 9.00
CA ASN A 68 -21.38 0.27 9.51
C ASN A 68 -21.67 -0.52 10.81
N ASP A 69 -22.67 -0.07 11.56
CA ASP A 69 -23.13 -0.74 12.79
C ASP A 69 -23.68 -2.16 12.54
N ASP A 70 -24.05 -2.47 11.29
CA ASP A 70 -24.52 -3.80 10.85
C ASP A 70 -23.43 -4.89 10.85
N GLY A 71 -22.19 -4.54 11.22
CA GLY A 71 -21.08 -5.48 11.31
C GLY A 71 -20.40 -5.80 9.98
N ALA A 72 -20.68 -5.05 8.91
CA ALA A 72 -19.97 -5.18 7.65
C ALA A 72 -18.49 -4.74 7.83
N VAL A 73 -17.56 -5.62 7.42
CA VAL A 73 -16.11 -5.41 7.57
C VAL A 73 -15.44 -5.41 6.21
N VAL A 74 -14.67 -4.35 5.94
CA VAL A 74 -13.81 -4.23 4.77
C VAL A 74 -12.39 -4.60 5.17
N THR A 75 -11.78 -5.50 4.41
CA THR A 75 -10.39 -5.94 4.61
C THR A 75 -9.49 -5.30 3.56
N MET A 76 -8.34 -4.81 3.99
CA MET A 76 -7.38 -4.12 3.13
C MET A 76 -6.03 -4.79 3.27
N CYS A 77 -5.31 -4.91 2.17
CA CYS A 77 -3.88 -5.16 2.20
C CYS A 77 -3.18 -4.28 1.16
N GLY A 78 -1.89 -4.09 1.34
CA GLY A 78 -1.12 -3.37 0.34
C GLY A 78 0.34 -3.24 0.68
N THR A 79 1.08 -2.65 -0.25
CA THR A 79 2.52 -2.49 -0.16
C THR A 79 2.92 -1.06 -0.54
N ASP A 80 4.17 -0.69 -0.29
CA ASP A 80 4.80 0.52 -0.81
C ASP A 80 5.00 0.51 -2.34
N GLY A 81 4.71 -0.62 -3.00
CA GLY A 81 4.81 -0.80 -4.46
C GLY A 81 6.11 -1.43 -4.95
N ARG A 82 7.10 -1.67 -4.09
CA ARG A 82 8.41 -2.19 -4.52
C ARG A 82 8.30 -3.54 -5.24
N ASN A 83 7.45 -4.43 -4.74
CA ASN A 83 7.15 -5.74 -5.34
C ASN A 83 6.59 -5.61 -6.77
N VAL A 84 5.73 -4.62 -7.02
CA VAL A 84 5.11 -4.39 -8.33
C VAL A 84 6.12 -3.78 -9.30
N SER A 85 6.86 -2.76 -8.86
CA SER A 85 7.90 -2.12 -9.69
C SER A 85 9.01 -3.09 -10.07
N ASP A 86 9.41 -3.95 -9.13
CA ASP A 86 10.46 -4.94 -9.34
C ASP A 86 10.04 -6.01 -10.36
N LEU A 87 8.81 -6.52 -10.27
CA LEU A 87 8.26 -7.43 -11.27
C LEU A 87 8.20 -6.80 -12.66
N LYS A 88 7.78 -5.52 -12.73
CA LYS A 88 7.73 -4.76 -13.98
C LYS A 88 9.11 -4.65 -14.63
N SER A 89 10.15 -4.34 -13.85
CA SER A 89 11.50 -4.16 -14.37
C SER A 89 12.23 -5.47 -14.68
N THR A 90 12.09 -6.47 -13.81
CA THR A 90 12.95 -7.66 -13.81
C THR A 90 12.42 -8.75 -14.75
N GLN A 91 11.10 -8.91 -14.83
CA GLN A 91 10.49 -9.99 -15.61
C GLN A 91 9.92 -9.54 -16.96
N GLY A 92 9.89 -8.22 -17.23
CA GLY A 92 9.39 -7.68 -18.49
C GLY A 92 8.00 -8.21 -18.84
N LEU A 93 7.12 -8.30 -17.83
CA LEU A 93 5.82 -8.96 -17.97
C LEU A 93 5.03 -8.29 -19.09
N VAL A 94 4.62 -9.09 -20.06
CA VAL A 94 3.80 -8.67 -21.19
C VAL A 94 2.37 -9.13 -20.97
N SER A 95 1.44 -8.25 -21.28
CA SER A 95 0.02 -8.58 -21.31
C SER A 95 -0.28 -9.54 -22.46
N ASN A 96 -1.50 -10.10 -22.47
CA ASN A 96 -1.99 -10.91 -23.60
C ASN A 96 -1.94 -10.18 -24.96
N SER A 97 -1.86 -8.85 -24.95
CA SER A 97 -1.76 -8.01 -26.15
C SER A 97 -0.32 -7.84 -26.66
N GLY A 98 0.69 -8.31 -25.92
CA GLY A 98 2.11 -8.13 -26.24
C GLY A 98 2.73 -6.84 -25.70
N GLU A 99 1.91 -5.92 -25.17
CA GLU A 99 2.38 -4.68 -24.52
C GLU A 99 2.82 -4.92 -23.07
N PRO A 100 3.77 -4.12 -22.54
CA PRO A 100 4.18 -4.19 -21.13
C PRO A 100 2.99 -4.03 -20.19
N MET A 101 2.93 -4.86 -19.15
CA MET A 101 1.85 -4.79 -18.16
C MET A 101 1.95 -3.48 -17.35
N THR A 102 0.79 -2.86 -17.13
CA THR A 102 0.65 -1.76 -16.17
C THR A 102 0.79 -2.28 -14.74
N GLU A 103 1.11 -1.42 -13.78
CA GLU A 103 1.21 -1.78 -12.36
C GLU A 103 -0.09 -2.38 -11.81
N CYS A 104 -1.24 -1.92 -12.31
CA CYS A 104 -2.55 -2.46 -11.93
C CYS A 104 -2.75 -3.89 -12.46
N GLN A 105 -2.31 -4.17 -13.69
CA GLN A 105 -2.34 -5.54 -14.25
C GLN A 105 -1.36 -6.47 -13.52
N ILE A 106 -0.20 -5.95 -13.10
CA ILE A 106 0.74 -6.73 -12.28
C ILE A 106 0.13 -7.05 -10.91
N LEU A 107 -0.57 -6.10 -10.27
CA LEU A 107 -1.33 -6.37 -9.05
C LEU A 107 -2.37 -7.48 -9.24
N GLN A 108 -3.09 -7.47 -10.35
CA GLN A 108 -4.02 -8.55 -10.69
C GLN A 108 -3.30 -9.90 -10.83
N GLN A 109 -2.15 -9.91 -11.49
CA GLN A 109 -1.35 -11.12 -11.65
C GLN A 109 -0.84 -11.66 -10.31
N LEU A 110 -0.39 -10.79 -9.40
CA LEU A 110 0.00 -11.16 -8.04
C LEU A 110 -1.16 -11.79 -7.25
N MET A 111 -2.38 -11.29 -7.47
CA MET A 111 -3.59 -11.87 -6.88
C MET A 111 -3.88 -13.27 -7.40
N GLU A 112 -3.74 -13.51 -8.70
CA GLU A 112 -3.88 -14.84 -9.31
C GLU A 112 -2.83 -15.83 -8.78
N TRP A 113 -1.58 -15.38 -8.64
CA TRP A 113 -0.50 -16.18 -8.07
C TRP A 113 -0.63 -16.40 -6.57
N ARG A 114 -1.47 -15.61 -5.91
CA ARG A 114 -1.65 -15.60 -4.45
C ARG A 114 -0.36 -15.35 -3.68
N HIS A 115 0.48 -14.47 -4.21
CA HIS A 115 1.78 -14.15 -3.62
C HIS A 115 2.06 -12.65 -3.72
N MET A 116 2.38 -12.00 -2.60
CA MET A 116 2.62 -10.55 -2.59
C MET A 116 3.93 -10.17 -3.30
N CYS A 117 4.99 -10.95 -3.10
CA CYS A 117 6.32 -10.64 -3.64
C CYS A 117 7.06 -11.91 -4.11
N PRO A 118 6.68 -12.50 -5.25
CA PRO A 118 7.23 -13.77 -5.73
C PRO A 118 8.71 -13.70 -6.13
N THR A 119 9.23 -12.50 -6.36
CA THR A 119 10.64 -12.26 -6.69
C THR A 119 11.54 -12.14 -5.46
N GLY A 120 10.96 -12.15 -4.25
CA GLY A 120 11.73 -12.26 -3.01
C GLY A 120 12.12 -13.72 -2.74
N PRO A 121 13.35 -14.02 -2.25
CA PRO A 121 14.41 -13.10 -1.80
C PRO A 121 15.36 -12.59 -2.90
N GLU A 122 15.19 -13.00 -4.16
CA GLU A 122 16.20 -12.80 -5.23
C GLU A 122 16.46 -11.31 -5.54
N SER A 123 15.41 -10.54 -5.80
CA SER A 123 15.51 -9.11 -6.17
C SER A 123 14.99 -8.17 -5.09
N VAL A 124 13.97 -8.60 -4.33
CA VAL A 124 13.46 -7.90 -3.15
C VAL A 124 13.96 -8.61 -1.90
N PRO A 125 14.73 -7.94 -1.02
CA PRO A 125 15.24 -8.57 0.20
C PRO A 125 14.11 -9.03 1.10
N THR A 126 14.03 -10.32 1.40
CA THR A 126 13.07 -10.89 2.36
C THR A 126 13.80 -11.59 3.49
N VAL A 127 13.17 -11.66 4.65
CA VAL A 127 13.66 -12.46 5.77
C VAL A 127 13.29 -13.93 5.52
N PRO A 128 14.21 -14.90 5.68
CA PRO A 128 13.87 -16.30 5.53
C PRO A 128 12.93 -16.76 6.65
N HIS A 129 11.77 -17.31 6.29
CA HIS A 129 10.81 -17.87 7.23
C HIS A 129 10.76 -19.40 7.09
N ALA A 130 11.26 -20.10 8.11
CA ALA A 130 11.46 -21.56 8.04
C ALA A 130 10.16 -22.39 7.98
N GLN A 131 9.03 -21.85 8.45
CA GLN A 131 7.77 -22.59 8.58
C GLN A 131 6.74 -22.20 7.52
N LEU A 132 6.53 -20.90 7.32
CA LEU A 132 5.51 -20.36 6.44
C LEU A 132 5.99 -19.03 5.87
N ASP A 133 5.86 -18.87 4.56
CA ASP A 133 6.13 -17.61 3.90
C ASP A 133 5.01 -16.58 4.21
N PRO A 134 5.32 -15.45 4.85
CA PRO A 134 4.33 -14.41 5.17
C PRO A 134 3.77 -13.69 3.93
N MET A 135 4.41 -13.81 2.76
CA MET A 135 3.97 -13.18 1.52
C MET A 135 2.93 -14.00 0.75
N VAL A 136 2.70 -15.25 1.15
CA VAL A 136 1.68 -16.12 0.55
C VAL A 136 0.32 -15.77 1.12
N MET A 137 -0.64 -15.49 0.22
CA MET A 137 -2.01 -15.26 0.61
C MET A 137 -2.73 -16.58 0.90
N LYS A 138 -3.46 -16.62 2.02
CA LYS A 138 -4.26 -17.79 2.38
C LYS A 138 -5.41 -18.01 1.40
N GLN A 139 -5.77 -19.28 1.21
CA GLN A 139 -6.92 -19.65 0.40
C GLN A 139 -8.20 -19.02 0.95
N ASN A 140 -9.03 -18.44 0.08
CA ASN A 140 -10.27 -17.71 0.40
C ASN A 140 -10.08 -16.44 1.25
N ALA A 141 -8.87 -15.87 1.31
CA ALA A 141 -8.57 -14.64 2.06
C ALA A 141 -8.31 -13.44 1.13
N ALA A 142 -8.99 -13.37 -0.01
CA ALA A 142 -8.90 -12.20 -0.89
C ALA A 142 -9.36 -10.95 -0.14
N PRO A 143 -8.56 -9.87 -0.12
CA PRO A 143 -8.95 -8.63 0.52
C PRO A 143 -10.06 -7.95 -0.29
N HIS A 144 -10.84 -7.09 0.35
CA HIS A 144 -11.77 -6.22 -0.38
C HIS A 144 -11.02 -5.11 -1.12
N VAL A 145 -9.85 -4.69 -0.60
CA VAL A 145 -8.98 -3.68 -1.20
C VAL A 145 -7.55 -4.18 -1.22
N TRP A 146 -6.92 -4.17 -2.39
CA TRP A 146 -5.50 -4.41 -2.54
C TRP A 146 -4.84 -3.23 -3.24
N PHE A 147 -3.95 -2.54 -2.54
CA PHE A 147 -3.21 -1.41 -3.10
C PHE A 147 -1.70 -1.65 -3.21
N ALA A 148 -1.06 -0.97 -4.16
CA ALA A 148 0.38 -0.76 -4.20
C ALA A 148 0.66 0.75 -4.31
N GLY A 149 1.59 1.23 -3.49
CA GLY A 149 2.08 2.60 -3.56
C GLY A 149 3.02 2.86 -4.73
N ASN A 150 3.45 4.11 -4.88
CA ASN A 150 4.54 4.54 -5.76
C ASN A 150 4.47 4.05 -7.23
N ALA A 151 3.26 3.85 -7.77
CA ALA A 151 3.08 3.50 -9.17
C ALA A 151 3.47 4.68 -10.10
N SER A 152 3.91 4.36 -11.32
CA SER A 152 4.23 5.40 -12.32
C SER A 152 3.00 6.16 -12.81
N GLU A 153 1.84 5.51 -12.82
CA GLU A 153 0.55 6.09 -13.14
C GLU A 153 -0.55 5.53 -12.24
N PHE A 154 -1.65 6.28 -12.12
CA PHE A 154 -2.83 5.79 -11.42
C PHE A 154 -3.49 4.66 -12.22
N GLY A 155 -3.80 3.55 -11.54
CA GLY A 155 -4.56 2.45 -12.13
C GLY A 155 -5.51 1.83 -11.10
N THR A 156 -6.69 1.41 -11.56
CA THR A 156 -7.65 0.69 -10.72
C THR A 156 -8.46 -0.30 -11.54
N ASP A 157 -8.83 -1.41 -10.91
CA ASP A 157 -9.73 -2.41 -11.49
C ASP A 157 -10.57 -3.10 -10.40
N MET A 158 -11.69 -3.72 -10.80
CA MET A 158 -12.48 -4.61 -9.96
C MET A 158 -12.31 -6.05 -10.43
N VAL A 159 -11.91 -6.92 -9.50
CA VAL A 159 -11.66 -8.34 -9.80
C VAL A 159 -12.43 -9.28 -8.86
N GLY A 160 -12.49 -10.56 -9.23
CA GLY A 160 -13.12 -11.61 -8.42
C GLY A 160 -14.63 -11.44 -8.26
N ASP A 161 -15.35 -11.19 -9.35
CA ASP A 161 -16.79 -10.89 -9.37
C ASP A 161 -17.16 -9.63 -8.56
N ASN A 162 -16.39 -8.54 -8.76
CA ASN A 162 -16.55 -7.26 -8.06
C ASN A 162 -16.38 -7.34 -6.54
N LYS A 163 -15.51 -8.24 -6.04
CA LYS A 163 -15.24 -8.40 -4.61
C LYS A 163 -13.98 -7.70 -4.14
N THR A 164 -13.02 -7.51 -5.03
CA THR A 164 -11.72 -6.91 -4.70
C THR A 164 -11.44 -5.72 -5.60
N ARG A 165 -11.19 -4.56 -4.98
CA ARG A 165 -10.70 -3.35 -5.62
C ARG A 165 -9.18 -3.37 -5.66
N LEU A 166 -8.61 -3.31 -6.85
CA LEU A 166 -7.17 -3.12 -7.07
C LEU A 166 -6.85 -1.62 -7.21
N LEU A 167 -5.75 -1.18 -6.60
CA LEU A 167 -5.30 0.22 -6.63
C LEU A 167 -3.78 0.31 -6.85
N ALA A 168 -3.38 0.77 -8.02
CA ALA A 168 -2.03 1.29 -8.25
C ALA A 168 -2.04 2.80 -7.93
N ILE A 169 -1.56 3.15 -6.73
CA ILE A 169 -1.56 4.52 -6.23
C ILE A 169 -0.33 5.24 -6.79
N PRO A 170 -0.51 6.34 -7.54
CA PRO A 170 0.61 7.03 -8.17
C PRO A 170 1.51 7.68 -7.13
N LYS A 171 2.80 7.85 -7.47
CA LYS A 171 3.75 8.56 -6.63
C LYS A 171 3.38 10.05 -6.52
N PHE A 172 2.95 10.47 -5.32
CA PHE A 172 2.46 11.84 -5.10
C PHE A 172 3.49 12.92 -5.45
N SER A 173 4.77 12.71 -5.13
CA SER A 173 5.83 13.70 -5.39
C SER A 173 6.11 13.96 -6.87
N GLU A 174 5.64 13.09 -7.76
CA GLU A 174 5.78 13.24 -9.22
C GLU A 174 4.46 13.66 -9.88
N THR A 175 3.34 13.20 -9.36
CA THR A 175 2.02 13.36 -10.01
C THR A 175 1.14 14.42 -9.35
N GLY A 176 1.36 14.74 -8.08
CA GLY A 176 0.45 15.54 -7.26
C GLY A 176 -0.92 14.89 -7.09
N GLN A 177 -1.02 13.56 -7.18
CA GLN A 177 -2.29 12.83 -7.16
C GLN A 177 -2.43 11.96 -5.91
N ALA A 178 -3.64 11.89 -5.38
CA ALA A 178 -4.03 10.98 -4.29
C ALA A 178 -5.35 10.27 -4.62
N CYS A 179 -5.59 9.11 -4.02
CA CYS A 179 -6.80 8.33 -4.25
C CYS A 179 -7.74 8.44 -3.04
N LEU A 180 -9.01 8.76 -3.29
CA LEU A 180 -10.08 8.68 -2.31
C LEU A 180 -10.92 7.44 -2.59
N LEU A 181 -11.01 6.55 -1.61
CA LEU A 181 -11.74 5.28 -1.71
C LEU A 181 -12.98 5.32 -0.81
N ASN A 182 -14.15 5.08 -1.40
CA ASN A 182 -15.37 4.84 -0.64
C ASN A 182 -15.38 3.38 -0.16
N LEU A 183 -15.30 3.15 1.15
CA LEU A 183 -15.26 1.78 1.69
C LEU A 183 -16.59 1.02 1.58
N ALA A 184 -17.72 1.71 1.44
CA ALA A 184 -19.02 1.06 1.31
C ALA A 184 -19.28 0.56 -0.12
N THR A 185 -18.83 1.32 -1.13
CA THR A 185 -19.06 0.98 -2.55
C THR A 185 -17.82 0.47 -3.27
N LEU A 186 -16.65 0.63 -2.66
CA LEU A 186 -15.33 0.44 -3.28
C LEU A 186 -15.10 1.34 -4.50
N ASP A 187 -15.85 2.44 -4.65
CA ASP A 187 -15.61 3.43 -5.69
C ASP A 187 -14.40 4.29 -5.37
N VAL A 188 -13.69 4.70 -6.42
CA VAL A 188 -12.41 5.41 -6.33
C VAL A 188 -12.51 6.73 -7.06
N GLU A 189 -12.12 7.80 -6.39
CA GLU A 189 -11.97 9.13 -6.97
C GLU A 189 -10.49 9.53 -6.95
N LEU A 190 -9.98 10.02 -8.07
CA LEU A 190 -8.61 10.53 -8.17
C LEU A 190 -8.60 12.04 -7.87
N LEU A 191 -7.96 12.41 -6.77
CA LEU A 191 -7.74 13.79 -6.38
C LEU A 191 -6.44 14.30 -6.98
N ARG A 192 -6.45 15.50 -7.56
CA ARG A 192 -5.25 16.16 -8.11
C ARG A 192 -5.04 17.50 -7.42
N PHE A 193 -3.85 17.67 -6.85
CA PHE A 193 -3.42 18.88 -6.19
C PHE A 193 -2.57 19.67 -7.18
N VAL A 194 -3.03 20.87 -7.51
CA VAL A 194 -2.29 21.83 -8.33
C VAL A 194 -2.01 23.04 -7.46
N ASP A 195 -0.80 23.57 -7.54
CA ASP A 195 -0.48 24.83 -6.88
C ASP A 195 -1.37 25.93 -7.45
N GLN A 196 -1.97 26.74 -6.58
CA GLN A 196 -2.62 27.95 -7.03
C GLN A 196 -1.53 28.93 -7.50
N PRO A 197 -1.69 29.55 -8.68
CA PRO A 197 -0.70 30.46 -9.24
C PRO A 197 -0.48 31.73 -8.41
#